data_AF-A0A1F6HBW2-F1
#
_entry.id   AF-A0A1F6HBW2-F1
#
_cell.length_a   1.000
_cell.length_b   1.000
_cell.length_c   1.000
_cell.angle_alpha   90.00
_cell.angle_beta   90.00
_cell.angle_gamma   90.00
#
_symmetry.space_group_name_H-M   'P 1'
#
loop_
_entity.id
_entity.type
_entity.pdbx_description
1 polymer ?
#
loop_
_entity_poly.entity_id
_entity_poly.type
_entity_poly.pdbx_seq_one_letter_code
_entity_poly.pdbx_strand_id
1 'polypeptide(L)'
;MEDEKKIIKVEYPLTKIRQGKRNEEVINPIPQHVTFDQYNKMREAIKMYWLVKAEKRGRKSTFPFFALRDSLFIELLWVTGGRVTDICQLNAKDFDFQAKTLTFWIEKANKFHTITIDVETCLTVRDYTANFNLQDRLFNFKRVQAFKIVRRAGELIGVKGLHPHTFRHGLAIYLRMSGIALDIISRRLGHANIGITMKFYQNLSLEEIRTELKDVKWKSDTTT
;
A
#
# COMPACT_ATOMS: atom_id res chain seq x y z
N MET A 1 9.04 27.96 11.47
CA MET A 1 9.81 27.56 10.28
C MET A 1 9.16 26.30 9.77
N GLU A 2 8.46 26.42 8.64
CA GLU A 2 7.71 25.36 7.98
C GLU A 2 8.63 24.21 7.55
N ASP A 3 8.38 23.01 8.07
CA ASP A 3 8.89 21.77 7.49
C ASP A 3 8.03 21.45 6.27
N GLU A 4 8.53 21.82 5.08
CA GLU A 4 7.94 21.46 3.80
C GLU A 4 7.82 19.93 3.69
N LYS A 5 6.57 19.44 3.62
CA LYS A 5 6.26 18.07 3.20
C LYS A 5 6.87 17.85 1.81
N LYS A 6 8.04 17.22 1.74
CA LYS A 6 8.68 16.82 0.48
C LYS A 6 7.84 15.71 -0.18
N ILE A 7 6.83 16.11 -0.96
CA ILE A 7 6.06 15.20 -1.81
C ILE A 7 7.03 14.67 -2.87
N ILE A 8 7.53 13.45 -2.68
CA ILE A 8 8.37 12.78 -3.67
C ILE A 8 7.48 12.47 -4.88
N LYS A 9 7.62 13.26 -5.95
CA LYS A 9 7.07 12.92 -7.27
C LYS A 9 7.84 11.71 -7.80
N VAL A 10 7.32 10.51 -7.57
CA VAL A 10 7.86 9.28 -8.15
C VAL A 10 7.34 9.17 -9.59
N GLU A 11 8.16 9.64 -10.54
CA GLU A 11 7.87 9.49 -11.97
C GLU A 11 8.30 8.10 -12.42
N TYR A 12 7.35 7.34 -12.97
CA TYR A 12 7.62 5.98 -13.46
C TYR A 12 8.11 6.06 -14.92
N PRO A 13 9.17 5.34 -15.30
CA PRO A 13 9.56 5.24 -16.69
C PRO A 13 8.45 4.50 -17.46
N LEU A 14 7.68 5.24 -18.27
CA LEU A 14 6.78 4.67 -19.26
C LEU A 14 7.64 3.90 -20.28
N THR A 15 7.47 2.58 -20.35
CA THR A 15 8.11 1.79 -21.40
C THR A 15 7.55 2.26 -22.75
N LYS A 16 8.44 2.80 -23.60
CA LYS A 16 8.09 3.22 -24.96
C LYS A 16 7.53 2.01 -25.71
N ILE A 17 6.25 2.03 -26.06
CA ILE A 17 5.66 1.10 -27.01
C ILE A 17 6.21 1.47 -28.39
N ARG A 18 7.35 0.89 -28.78
CA ARG A 18 7.84 0.96 -30.16
C ARG A 18 7.04 -0.03 -31.00
N GLN A 19 6.21 0.48 -31.91
CA GLN A 19 5.63 -0.32 -32.98
C GLN A 19 6.75 -0.73 -33.96
N GLY A 20 7.02 -2.03 -34.08
CA GLY A 20 7.98 -2.55 -35.05
C GLY A 20 8.23 -4.05 -34.85
N LYS A 21 7.82 -4.85 -35.83
CA LYS A 21 7.84 -6.32 -35.84
C LYS A 21 9.25 -6.92 -35.59
N ARG A 22 9.35 -7.77 -34.57
CA ARG A 22 10.05 -9.07 -34.57
C ARG A 22 9.70 -9.81 -33.27
N ASN A 23 9.55 -11.13 -33.36
CA ASN A 23 9.22 -12.03 -32.26
C ASN A 23 10.32 -11.98 -31.19
N GLU A 24 10.17 -11.10 -30.22
CA GLU A 24 10.87 -11.14 -28.93
C GLU A 24 9.83 -11.55 -27.89
N GLU A 25 10.14 -12.57 -27.11
CA GLU A 25 9.31 -13.01 -25.99
C GLU A 25 8.93 -11.79 -25.15
N VAL A 26 7.62 -11.56 -25.03
CA VAL A 26 7.04 -10.49 -24.23
C VAL A 26 7.55 -10.66 -22.81
N ILE A 27 8.54 -9.86 -22.42
CA ILE A 27 8.93 -9.68 -21.02
C ILE A 27 7.63 -9.31 -20.30
N ASN A 28 7.16 -10.22 -19.45
CA ASN A 28 5.87 -10.10 -18.75
C ASN A 28 5.72 -8.68 -18.19
N PRO A 29 4.59 -7.99 -18.45
CA PRO A 29 4.39 -6.65 -17.92
C PRO A 29 4.39 -6.72 -16.40
N ILE A 30 5.00 -5.71 -15.76
CA ILE A 30 4.97 -5.50 -14.31
C ILE A 30 3.57 -5.87 -13.77
N PRO A 31 3.46 -6.68 -12.69
CA PRO A 31 2.18 -7.03 -12.12
C PRO A 31 1.33 -5.79 -11.88
N GLN A 32 0.03 -5.90 -12.17
CA GLN A 32 -0.90 -4.81 -11.95
C GLN A 32 -0.82 -4.34 -10.49
N HIS A 33 -0.46 -3.07 -10.29
CA HIS A 33 -0.27 -2.48 -8.98
C HIS A 33 -0.90 -1.09 -8.93
N VAL A 34 -1.18 -0.64 -7.72
CA VAL A 34 -1.64 0.73 -7.46
C VAL A 34 -0.40 1.63 -7.31
N THR A 35 -0.36 2.76 -7.99
CA THR A 35 0.67 3.79 -7.76
C THR A 35 0.29 4.65 -6.56
N PHE A 36 1.27 5.37 -5.97
CA PHE A 36 0.97 6.28 -4.85
C PHE A 36 -0.04 7.37 -5.22
N ASP A 37 0.05 7.91 -6.43
CA ASP A 37 -0.91 8.88 -6.98
C ASP A 37 -2.32 8.28 -7.12
N GLN A 38 -2.43 7.08 -7.70
CA GLN A 38 -3.72 6.37 -7.79
C GLN A 38 -4.32 6.09 -6.41
N TYR A 39 -3.50 5.69 -5.44
CA TYR A 39 -3.92 5.52 -4.06
C TYR A 39 -4.53 6.80 -3.48
N ASN A 40 -3.82 7.94 -3.58
CA ASN A 40 -4.32 9.21 -3.05
C ASN A 40 -5.62 9.64 -3.73
N LYS A 41 -5.68 9.57 -5.06
CA LYS A 41 -6.90 9.87 -5.83
C LYS A 41 -8.06 8.97 -5.43
N MET A 42 -7.81 7.66 -5.22
CA MET A 42 -8.85 6.72 -4.76
C MET A 42 -9.37 7.08 -3.36
N ARG A 43 -8.47 7.40 -2.41
CA ARG A 43 -8.81 7.77 -1.03
C ARG A 43 -9.70 9.01 -1.00
N GLU A 44 -9.36 10.03 -1.78
CA GLU A 44 -10.12 11.28 -1.87
C GLU A 44 -11.44 11.08 -2.62
N ALA A 45 -11.41 10.43 -3.79
CA ALA A 45 -12.59 10.24 -4.62
C ALA A 45 -13.68 9.43 -3.90
N ILE A 46 -13.32 8.37 -3.17
CA ILE A 46 -14.31 7.57 -2.45
C ILE A 46 -14.93 8.32 -1.27
N LYS A 47 -14.14 9.16 -0.58
CA LYS A 47 -14.63 10.05 0.46
C LYS A 47 -15.65 11.03 -0.12
N MET A 48 -15.30 11.71 -1.21
CA MET A 48 -16.17 12.69 -1.87
C MET A 48 -17.44 12.07 -2.46
N TYR A 49 -17.34 10.87 -3.03
CA TYR A 49 -18.49 10.12 -3.52
C TYR A 49 -19.59 9.97 -2.45
N TRP A 50 -19.21 9.64 -1.22
CA TRP A 50 -20.16 9.51 -0.13
C TRP A 50 -20.73 10.85 0.36
N LEU A 51 -19.89 11.89 0.44
CA LEU A 51 -20.33 13.23 0.87
C LEU A 51 -21.30 13.87 -0.13
N VAL A 52 -21.04 13.80 -1.44
CA VAL A 52 -21.96 14.29 -2.48
C VAL A 52 -23.28 13.52 -2.44
N LYS A 53 -23.24 12.22 -2.13
CA LYS A 53 -24.46 11.42 -1.98
C LYS A 53 -25.25 11.79 -0.72
N ALA A 54 -24.59 12.32 0.31
CA ALA A 54 -25.21 12.84 1.51
C ALA A 54 -26.07 14.06 1.21
N GLU A 55 -25.50 15.03 0.51
CA GLU A 55 -26.15 16.27 0.11
C GLU A 55 -27.42 16.00 -0.70
N LYS A 56 -27.35 15.08 -1.67
CA LYS A 56 -28.50 14.72 -2.52
C LYS A 56 -29.62 13.97 -1.80
N ARG A 57 -29.34 13.33 -0.65
CA ARG A 57 -30.30 12.43 0.03
C ARG A 57 -30.69 12.90 1.43
N GLY A 58 -30.16 14.02 1.91
CA GLY A 58 -30.52 14.64 3.19
C GLY A 58 -30.16 13.82 4.45
N ARG A 59 -29.35 12.74 4.36
CA ARG A 59 -29.01 11.91 5.53
C ARG A 59 -27.70 12.37 6.17
N LYS A 60 -27.82 13.25 7.18
CA LYS A 60 -26.67 13.94 7.78
C LYS A 60 -25.66 13.05 8.52
N SER A 61 -26.03 11.86 9.03
CA SER A 61 -25.13 11.02 9.83
C SER A 61 -24.56 9.79 9.09
N THR A 62 -25.33 9.14 8.23
CA THR A 62 -24.95 7.86 7.61
C THR A 62 -23.84 7.99 6.57
N PHE A 63 -23.84 9.07 5.80
CA PHE A 63 -22.89 9.24 4.71
C PHE A 63 -21.50 9.70 5.15
N PRO A 64 -21.36 10.60 6.14
CA PRO A 64 -20.05 10.88 6.76
C PRO A 64 -19.38 9.62 7.31
N PHE A 65 -20.14 8.70 7.92
CA PHE A 65 -19.62 7.39 8.35
C PHE A 65 -19.04 6.60 7.18
N PHE A 66 -19.78 6.42 6.09
CA PHE A 66 -19.26 5.68 4.93
C PHE A 66 -18.08 6.38 4.25
N ALA A 67 -18.07 7.72 4.22
CA ALA A 67 -16.97 8.50 3.67
C ALA A 67 -15.67 8.22 4.44
N LEU A 68 -15.70 8.31 5.76
CA LEU A 68 -14.52 8.05 6.60
C LEU A 68 -14.15 6.57 6.60
N ARG A 69 -15.12 5.65 6.74
CA ARG A 69 -14.87 4.20 6.73
C ARG A 69 -14.19 3.75 5.44
N ASP A 70 -14.74 4.10 4.27
CA ASP A 70 -14.24 3.57 3.00
C ASP A 70 -12.90 4.21 2.62
N SER A 71 -12.69 5.50 2.91
CA SER A 71 -11.39 6.14 2.67
C SER A 71 -10.29 5.61 3.60
N LEU A 72 -10.59 5.43 4.89
CA LEU A 72 -9.66 4.81 5.85
C LEU A 72 -9.35 3.36 5.47
N PHE A 73 -10.33 2.61 4.95
CA PHE A 73 -10.08 1.25 4.47
C PHE A 73 -9.07 1.23 3.31
N ILE A 74 -9.20 2.13 2.34
CA ILE A 74 -8.24 2.28 1.23
C ILE A 74 -6.85 2.68 1.74
N GLU A 75 -6.80 3.59 2.73
CA GLU A 75 -5.56 4.01 3.39
C GLU A 75 -4.87 2.85 4.10
N LEU A 76 -5.58 2.09 4.93
CA LEU A 76 -4.99 0.96 5.64
C LEU A 76 -4.54 -0.15 4.68
N LEU A 77 -5.22 -0.39 3.55
CA LEU A 77 -4.69 -1.30 2.52
C LEU A 77 -3.34 -0.85 1.99
N TRP A 78 -3.16 0.46 1.76
CA TRP A 78 -1.90 1.03 1.28
C TRP A 78 -0.81 1.03 2.35
N VAL A 79 -1.05 1.65 3.50
CA VAL A 79 -0.03 1.89 4.55
C VAL A 79 0.49 0.59 5.15
N THR A 80 -0.38 -0.40 5.31
CA THR A 80 -0.01 -1.69 5.91
C THR A 80 0.48 -2.69 4.86
N GLY A 81 0.00 -2.59 3.62
CA GLY A 81 0.13 -3.66 2.62
C GLY A 81 -0.44 -5.00 3.07
N GLY A 82 -1.33 -5.03 4.08
CA GLY A 82 -1.87 -6.26 4.66
C GLY A 82 -2.79 -7.05 3.72
N ARG A 83 -3.10 -8.30 4.07
CA ARG A 83 -4.14 -9.04 3.34
C ARG A 83 -5.49 -8.46 3.71
N VAL A 84 -6.42 -8.46 2.75
CA VAL A 84 -7.78 -7.96 2.98
C VAL A 84 -8.48 -8.62 4.17
N THR A 85 -8.22 -9.90 4.44
CA THR A 85 -8.76 -10.64 5.58
C THR A 85 -8.30 -10.01 6.89
N ASP A 86 -6.98 -9.82 7.02
CA ASP A 86 -6.30 -9.29 8.19
C ASP A 86 -6.79 -7.85 8.45
N ILE A 87 -6.86 -7.02 7.39
CA ILE A 87 -7.36 -5.63 7.49
C ILE A 87 -8.83 -5.57 7.89
N CYS A 88 -9.68 -6.47 7.38
CA CYS A 88 -11.09 -6.50 7.79
C CYS A 88 -11.28 -6.96 9.25
N GLN A 89 -10.28 -7.59 9.87
CA GLN A 89 -10.34 -8.05 11.26
C GLN A 89 -9.80 -7.05 12.27
N LEU A 90 -9.21 -5.93 11.82
CA LEU A 90 -8.63 -4.91 12.70
C LEU A 90 -9.66 -4.30 13.65
N ASN A 91 -9.23 -4.10 14.88
CA ASN A 91 -9.95 -3.43 15.96
C ASN A 91 -9.26 -2.14 16.36
N ALA A 92 -9.98 -1.25 17.05
CA ALA A 92 -9.41 -0.01 17.57
C ALA A 92 -8.22 -0.28 18.52
N LYS A 93 -8.31 -1.32 19.35
CA LYS A 93 -7.26 -1.73 20.32
C LYS A 93 -5.98 -2.26 19.69
N ASP A 94 -5.98 -2.57 18.39
CA ASP A 94 -4.81 -3.10 17.69
C ASP A 94 -3.78 -1.98 17.39
N PHE A 95 -4.18 -0.71 17.60
CA PHE A 95 -3.38 0.48 17.39
C PHE A 95 -2.82 1.00 18.71
N ASP A 96 -1.51 1.16 18.77
CA ASP A 96 -0.85 1.93 19.80
C ASP A 96 -0.53 3.33 19.24
N PHE A 97 -1.32 4.31 19.63
CA PHE A 97 -1.19 5.68 19.14
C PHE A 97 0.03 6.42 19.71
N GLN A 98 0.57 5.99 20.85
CA GLN A 98 1.79 6.57 21.43
C GLN A 98 3.03 6.04 20.72
N ALA A 99 3.11 4.71 20.57
CA ALA A 99 4.19 4.05 19.85
C ALA A 99 4.07 4.20 18.32
N LYS A 100 2.92 4.64 17.81
CA LYS A 100 2.58 4.74 16.37
C LYS A 100 2.73 3.40 15.68
N THR A 101 2.22 2.35 16.33
CA THR A 101 2.28 0.99 15.81
C THR A 101 0.90 0.39 15.63
N LEU A 102 0.82 -0.57 14.72
CA LEU A 102 -0.34 -1.41 14.50
C LEU A 102 0.12 -2.86 14.64
N THR A 103 -0.53 -3.61 15.53
CA THR A 103 -0.25 -5.02 15.77
C THR A 103 -1.47 -5.85 15.39
N PHE A 104 -1.31 -6.78 14.45
CA PHE A 104 -2.41 -7.60 13.98
C PHE A 104 -2.00 -9.05 13.80
N TRP A 105 -2.97 -9.94 13.91
CA TRP A 105 -2.76 -11.38 13.74
C TRP A 105 -2.69 -11.76 12.26
N ILE A 106 -1.67 -12.53 11.88
CA ILE A 106 -1.58 -13.12 10.55
C ILE A 106 -1.90 -14.61 10.66
N GLU A 107 -3.13 -14.99 10.29
CA GLU A 107 -3.62 -16.37 10.38
C GLU A 107 -2.67 -17.38 9.73
N LYS A 108 -2.24 -17.11 8.48
CA LYS A 108 -1.35 -18.01 7.73
C LYS A 108 0.00 -18.26 8.42
N ALA A 109 0.48 -17.30 9.19
CA ALA A 109 1.78 -17.38 9.86
C ALA A 109 1.65 -17.71 11.36
N ASN A 110 0.41 -17.85 11.88
CA ASN A 110 0.10 -18.12 13.27
C ASN A 110 0.89 -17.24 14.26
N LYS A 111 1.02 -15.94 13.95
CA LYS A 111 1.79 -14.99 14.76
C LYS A 111 1.25 -13.56 14.66
N PHE A 112 1.52 -12.79 15.70
CA PHE A 112 1.35 -11.34 15.67
C PHE A 112 2.41 -10.69 14.80
N HIS A 113 1.98 -9.68 14.06
CA HIS A 113 2.83 -8.87 13.21
C HIS A 113 2.63 -7.40 13.54
N THR A 114 3.72 -6.72 13.86
CA THR A 114 3.70 -5.32 14.27
C THR A 114 4.40 -4.48 13.21
N ILE A 115 3.75 -3.39 12.80
CA ILE A 115 4.29 -2.41 11.88
C ILE A 115 4.17 -1.01 12.46
N THR A 116 5.07 -0.12 12.03
CA THR A 116 4.94 1.31 12.26
C THR A 116 3.98 1.93 11.26
N ILE A 117 3.22 2.92 11.72
CA ILE A 117 2.30 3.73 10.93
C ILE A 117 2.61 5.21 11.17
N ASP A 118 2.31 6.07 10.20
CA ASP A 118 2.55 7.50 10.35
C ASP A 118 1.49 8.18 11.22
N VAL A 119 1.80 9.40 11.66
CA VAL A 119 0.93 10.19 12.54
C VAL A 119 -0.40 10.53 11.88
N GLU A 120 -0.44 10.75 10.56
CA GLU A 120 -1.66 11.11 9.84
C GLU A 120 -2.66 9.94 9.85
N THR A 121 -2.17 8.71 9.63
CA THR A 121 -3.00 7.50 9.78
C THR A 121 -3.46 7.30 11.22
N CYS A 122 -2.59 7.50 12.22
CA CYS A 122 -3.00 7.43 13.63
C CYS A 122 -4.15 8.39 13.95
N LEU A 123 -4.05 9.64 13.51
CA LEU A 123 -5.09 10.65 13.71
C LEU A 123 -6.38 10.25 13.01
N THR A 124 -6.30 9.79 11.76
CA THR A 124 -7.47 9.37 10.99
C THR A 124 -8.20 8.20 11.64
N VAL A 125 -7.46 7.20 12.14
CA VAL A 125 -8.05 6.07 12.88
C VAL A 125 -8.71 6.54 14.16
N ARG A 126 -8.02 7.38 14.95
CA ARG A 126 -8.55 7.91 16.22
C ARG A 126 -9.82 8.74 16.02
N ASP A 127 -9.82 9.62 15.02
CA ASP A 127 -10.97 10.46 14.73
C ASP A 127 -12.14 9.62 14.22
N TYR A 128 -11.88 8.58 13.41
CA TYR A 128 -12.89 7.64 12.97
C TYR A 128 -13.50 6.83 14.13
N THR A 129 -12.68 6.30 15.05
CA THR A 129 -13.19 5.53 16.19
C THR A 129 -13.97 6.40 17.17
N ALA A 130 -13.48 7.61 17.45
CA ALA A 130 -14.15 8.56 18.34
C ALA A 130 -15.49 9.07 17.77
N ASN A 131 -15.52 9.49 16.50
CA ASN A 131 -16.71 10.08 15.87
C ASN A 131 -17.88 9.09 15.76
N PHE A 132 -17.60 7.78 15.71
CA PHE A 132 -18.61 6.74 15.53
C PHE A 132 -18.68 5.74 16.68
N ASN A 133 -18.01 6.05 17.81
CA ASN A 133 -17.98 5.24 19.02
C ASN A 133 -17.65 3.75 18.75
N LEU A 134 -16.60 3.51 17.95
CA LEU A 134 -16.18 2.16 17.58
C LEU A 134 -15.22 1.61 18.65
N GLN A 135 -15.71 0.66 19.44
CA GLN A 135 -14.92 0.02 20.50
C GLN A 135 -14.25 -1.29 20.03
N ASP A 136 -14.85 -1.97 19.02
CA ASP A 136 -14.38 -3.25 18.49
C ASP A 136 -13.76 -3.09 17.09
N ARG A 137 -14.34 -3.77 16.09
CA ARG A 137 -13.86 -3.81 14.71
C ARG A 137 -13.96 -2.45 14.05
N LEU A 138 -12.89 -2.01 13.41
CA LEU A 138 -12.89 -0.79 12.59
C LEU A 138 -13.85 -0.92 11.40
N PHE A 139 -13.93 -2.11 10.83
CA PHE A 139 -14.72 -2.39 9.63
C PHE A 139 -15.75 -3.48 9.89
N ASN A 140 -17.01 -3.08 10.03
CA ASN A 140 -18.12 -4.03 10.08
C ASN A 140 -18.59 -4.41 8.67
N PHE A 141 -17.69 -5.00 7.88
CA PHE A 141 -18.04 -5.57 6.58
C PHE A 141 -17.26 -6.84 6.27
N LYS A 142 -17.86 -7.71 5.44
CA LYS A 142 -17.23 -8.95 4.98
C LYS A 142 -16.27 -8.68 3.82
N ARG A 143 -15.37 -9.63 3.56
CA ARG A 143 -14.41 -9.62 2.44
C ARG A 143 -15.06 -9.22 1.09
N VAL A 144 -16.24 -9.74 0.77
CA VAL A 144 -16.94 -9.41 -0.48
C VAL A 144 -17.21 -7.91 -0.62
N GLN A 145 -17.61 -7.24 0.47
CA GLN A 145 -17.83 -5.80 0.46
C GLN A 145 -16.52 -5.03 0.37
N ALA A 146 -15.44 -5.50 1.02
CA ALA A 146 -14.11 -4.93 0.88
C ALA A 146 -13.65 -4.86 -0.58
N PHE A 147 -13.85 -5.95 -1.35
CA PHE A 147 -13.56 -5.95 -2.80
C PHE A 147 -14.44 -4.97 -3.58
N LYS A 148 -15.72 -4.83 -3.22
CA LYS A 148 -16.62 -3.84 -3.83
C LYS A 148 -16.16 -2.40 -3.56
N ILE A 149 -15.65 -2.12 -2.36
CA ILE A 149 -15.09 -0.81 -1.99
C ILE A 149 -13.87 -0.51 -2.86
N VAL A 150 -12.92 -1.45 -2.95
CA VAL A 150 -11.72 -1.30 -3.81
C VAL A 150 -12.11 -1.08 -5.27
N ARG A 151 -13.02 -1.90 -5.80
CA ARG A 151 -13.49 -1.77 -7.18
C ARG A 151 -14.12 -0.40 -7.43
N ARG A 152 -14.99 0.07 -6.52
CA ARG A 152 -15.60 1.41 -6.62
C ARG A 152 -14.55 2.51 -6.61
N ALA A 153 -13.58 2.43 -5.70
CA ALA A 153 -12.51 3.42 -5.62
C ALA A 153 -11.76 3.52 -6.94
N GLY A 154 -11.42 2.37 -7.55
CA GLY A 154 -10.81 2.32 -8.88
C GLY A 154 -11.71 2.91 -9.97
N GLU A 155 -12.98 2.52 -10.02
CA GLU A 155 -13.96 3.03 -11.01
C GLU A 155 -14.10 4.56 -10.94
N LEU A 156 -14.08 5.14 -9.73
CA LEU A 156 -14.16 6.60 -9.53
C LEU A 156 -12.97 7.37 -10.12
N ILE A 157 -11.82 6.73 -10.30
CA ILE A 157 -10.63 7.33 -10.89
C ILE A 157 -10.31 6.76 -12.28
N GLY A 158 -11.22 5.99 -12.88
CA GLY A 158 -11.05 5.40 -14.21
C GLY A 158 -10.12 4.18 -14.27
N VAL A 159 -9.76 3.58 -13.14
CA VAL A 159 -8.86 2.41 -13.08
C VAL A 159 -9.64 1.12 -12.83
N LYS A 160 -9.49 0.14 -13.72
CA LYS A 160 -10.18 -1.17 -13.65
C LYS A 160 -9.24 -2.28 -13.15
N GLY A 161 -9.82 -3.40 -12.70
CA GLY A 161 -9.06 -4.60 -12.31
C GLY A 161 -8.38 -4.52 -10.94
N LEU A 162 -8.65 -3.48 -10.15
CA LEU A 162 -8.07 -3.35 -8.82
C LEU A 162 -8.68 -4.34 -7.84
N HIS A 163 -7.82 -4.89 -6.98
CA HIS A 163 -8.19 -5.76 -5.87
C HIS A 163 -7.21 -5.55 -4.71
N PRO A 164 -7.51 -5.93 -3.47
CA PRO A 164 -6.66 -5.60 -2.32
C PRO A 164 -5.16 -5.94 -2.47
N HIS A 165 -4.81 -7.05 -3.13
CA HIS A 165 -3.39 -7.36 -3.40
C HIS A 165 -2.66 -6.37 -4.32
N THR A 166 -3.35 -5.62 -5.20
CA THR A 166 -2.70 -4.60 -6.04
C THR A 166 -2.15 -3.44 -5.19
N PHE A 167 -2.75 -3.16 -4.03
CA PHE A 167 -2.22 -2.20 -3.04
C PHE A 167 -0.95 -2.72 -2.37
N ARG A 168 -0.94 -4.00 -1.97
CA ARG A 168 0.25 -4.63 -1.39
C ARG A 168 1.44 -4.63 -2.35
N HIS A 169 1.21 -4.94 -3.63
CA HIS A 169 2.24 -4.82 -4.66
C HIS A 169 2.67 -3.36 -4.84
N GLY A 170 1.70 -2.43 -4.90
CA GLY A 170 1.95 -1.00 -5.00
C GLY A 170 2.84 -0.46 -3.88
N LEU A 171 2.53 -0.79 -2.62
CA LEU A 171 3.34 -0.39 -1.47
C LEU A 171 4.76 -0.98 -1.56
N ALA A 172 4.90 -2.27 -1.90
CA ALA A 172 6.21 -2.90 -2.01
C ALA A 172 7.09 -2.20 -3.05
N ILE A 173 6.51 -1.85 -4.20
CA ILE A 173 7.19 -1.09 -5.26
C ILE A 173 7.54 0.31 -4.77
N TYR A 174 6.57 1.03 -4.18
CA TYR A 174 6.77 2.38 -3.67
C TYR A 174 7.90 2.47 -2.64
N LEU A 175 7.92 1.56 -1.66
CA LEU A 175 8.97 1.50 -0.64
C LEU A 175 10.34 1.21 -1.26
N ARG A 176 10.39 0.30 -2.24
CA ARG A 176 11.64 -0.02 -2.94
C ARG A 176 12.17 1.18 -3.73
N MET A 177 11.30 1.86 -4.48
CA MET A 177 11.67 3.07 -5.23
C MET A 177 12.07 4.23 -4.31
N SER A 178 11.56 4.23 -3.07
CA SER A 178 11.97 5.17 -2.03
C SER A 178 13.32 4.82 -1.38
N GLY A 179 14.04 3.81 -1.88
CA GLY A 179 15.36 3.42 -1.41
C GLY A 179 15.38 2.43 -0.23
N ILE A 180 14.22 1.92 0.19
CA ILE A 180 14.17 0.97 1.31
C ILE A 180 14.70 -0.40 0.88
N ALA A 181 15.51 -0.99 1.76
CA ALA A 181 16.11 -2.32 1.54
C ALA A 181 15.04 -3.42 1.54
N LEU A 182 15.24 -4.44 0.70
CA LEU A 182 14.22 -5.46 0.41
C LEU A 182 13.93 -6.37 1.60
N ASP A 183 14.92 -6.63 2.44
CA ASP A 183 14.79 -7.35 3.70
C ASP A 183 13.87 -6.59 4.67
N ILE A 184 14.01 -5.27 4.76
CA ILE A 184 13.14 -4.40 5.55
C ILE A 184 11.70 -4.43 5.00
N ILE A 185 11.53 -4.30 3.68
CA ILE A 185 10.19 -4.37 3.05
C ILE A 185 9.57 -5.75 3.28
N SER A 186 10.35 -6.83 3.12
CA SER A 186 9.91 -8.21 3.34
C SER A 186 9.41 -8.42 4.76
N ARG A 187 10.21 -7.97 5.73
CA ARG A 187 9.84 -8.02 7.15
C ARG A 187 8.58 -7.20 7.40
N ARG A 188 8.49 -5.95 6.91
CA ARG A 188 7.29 -5.10 7.07
C ARG A 188 6.03 -5.73 6.52
N LEU A 189 6.10 -6.39 5.36
CA LEU A 189 4.94 -7.05 4.76
C LEU A 189 4.66 -8.45 5.34
N GLY A 190 5.46 -8.95 6.28
CA GLY A 190 5.30 -10.26 6.91
C GLY A 190 5.84 -11.40 6.05
N HIS A 191 7.11 -11.30 5.64
CA HIS A 191 7.83 -12.24 4.77
C HIS A 191 7.11 -12.52 3.45
N ALA A 192 6.59 -11.46 2.82
CA ALA A 192 6.03 -11.59 1.48
C ALA A 192 7.12 -12.12 0.53
N ASN A 193 6.75 -13.01 -0.39
CA ASN A 193 7.64 -13.33 -1.52
C ASN A 193 7.72 -12.10 -2.43
N ILE A 194 8.60 -11.15 -2.09
CA ILE A 194 8.88 -9.93 -2.86
C ILE A 194 9.62 -10.28 -4.16
N GLY A 195 10.18 -11.50 -4.27
CA GLY A 195 10.90 -11.98 -5.44
C GLY A 195 10.11 -11.83 -6.74
N ILE A 196 8.77 -11.96 -6.70
CA ILE A 196 7.93 -11.71 -7.88
C ILE A 196 7.99 -10.23 -8.27
N THR A 197 7.75 -9.29 -7.35
CA THR A 197 7.83 -7.85 -7.62
C THR A 197 9.26 -7.44 -8.04
N MET A 198 10.29 -8.04 -7.45
CA MET A 198 11.71 -7.75 -7.65
C MET A 198 12.21 -8.11 -9.06
N LYS A 199 11.83 -9.28 -9.60
CA LYS A 199 12.23 -9.73 -10.95
C LYS A 199 11.92 -8.72 -12.06
N PHE A 200 10.90 -7.86 -11.86
CA PHE A 200 10.49 -6.88 -12.86
C PHE A 200 11.27 -5.56 -12.82
N TYR A 201 11.99 -5.27 -11.73
CA TYR A 201 12.71 -4.00 -11.54
C TYR A 201 14.23 -4.18 -11.39
N GLN A 202 14.71 -5.41 -11.29
CA GLN A 202 16.14 -5.71 -11.36
C GLN A 202 16.62 -5.78 -12.81
N ASN A 203 16.57 -4.66 -13.51
CA ASN A 203 17.39 -4.46 -14.70
C ASN A 203 18.70 -3.80 -14.29
N LEU A 204 19.44 -4.42 -13.36
CA LEU A 204 20.81 -3.99 -13.12
C LEU A 204 21.62 -4.44 -14.33
N SER A 205 22.14 -3.49 -15.08
CA SER A 205 23.14 -3.76 -16.10
C SER A 205 24.39 -4.36 -15.43
N LEU A 206 25.15 -5.16 -16.19
CA LEU A 206 26.41 -5.70 -15.69
C LEU A 206 27.38 -4.60 -15.22
N GLU A 207 27.29 -3.40 -15.79
CA GLU A 207 28.11 -2.25 -15.38
C GLU A 207 27.71 -1.67 -14.01
N GLU A 208 26.42 -1.62 -13.69
CA GLU A 208 25.95 -1.19 -12.37
C GLU A 208 26.33 -2.22 -11.29
N ILE A 209 26.22 -3.52 -11.61
CA ILE A 209 26.68 -4.60 -10.73
C ILE A 209 28.20 -4.50 -10.50
N ARG A 210 28.98 -4.26 -11.57
CA ARG A 210 30.43 -4.07 -11.47
C ARG A 210 30.80 -2.87 -10.60
N THR A 211 30.06 -1.77 -10.73
CA THR A 211 30.32 -0.54 -9.96
C THR A 211 30.10 -0.75 -8.47
N GLU A 212 29.05 -1.46 -8.07
CA GLU A 212 28.78 -1.76 -6.65
C GLU A 212 29.74 -2.81 -6.07
N LEU A 213 30.20 -3.76 -6.88
CA LEU A 213 31.12 -4.82 -6.45
C LEU A 213 32.61 -4.42 -6.52
N LYS A 214 32.92 -3.19 -6.94
CA LYS A 214 34.30 -2.74 -7.21
C LYS A 214 35.24 -2.83 -5.99
N ASP A 215 34.70 -2.63 -4.79
CA ASP A 215 35.47 -2.59 -3.54
C ASP A 215 35.33 -3.90 -2.72
N VAL A 216 34.62 -4.90 -3.27
CA VAL A 216 34.46 -6.19 -2.61
C VAL A 216 35.78 -6.96 -2.74
N LYS A 217 36.45 -7.19 -1.62
CA LYS A 217 37.58 -8.12 -1.55
C LYS A 217 37.07 -9.56 -1.56
N TRP A 218 37.27 -10.25 -2.69
CA TRP A 218 36.78 -11.62 -2.91
C TRP A 218 37.63 -12.73 -2.28
N LYS A 219 38.79 -12.38 -1.73
CA LYS A 219 39.66 -13.28 -0.97
C LYS A 219 39.99 -12.62 0.36
N SER A 220 39.96 -13.38 1.44
CA SER A 220 40.57 -12.97 2.71
C SER A 220 42.09 -12.97 2.54
N ASP A 221 42.74 -11.96 3.11
CA ASP A 221 44.20 -11.91 3.25
C ASP A 221 44.65 -12.96 4.30
N THR A 222 44.44 -14.24 4.01
CA THR A 222 45.08 -15.34 4.74
C THR A 222 46.39 -15.65 4.04
N THR A 223 47.39 -14.81 4.32
CA THR A 223 48.79 -15.21 4.33
C THR A 223 49.23 -15.22 5.78
N THR A 224 49.27 -16.40 6.39
CA THR A 224 50.36 -16.95 7.21
C THR A 224 49.95 -18.36 7.61
#